data_AF-A0A150XB99-F1
#
_entry.id   AF-A0A150XB99-F1
#
_cell.length_a   1.000
_cell.length_b   1.000
_cell.length_c   1.000
_cell.angle_alpha   90.00
_cell.angle_beta   90.00
_cell.angle_gamma   90.00
#
_symmetry.space_group_name_H-M   'P 1'
#
loop_
_entity.id
_entity.type
_entity.pdbx_description
1 polymer ?
#
loop_
_entity_poly.entity_id
_entity_poly.type
_entity_poly.pdbx_seq_one_letter_code
_entity_poly.pdbx_strand_id
1 'polypeptide(L)'
;MKINRTFNTFSKTEYLEIVPEHKKYTDFNTLGLYRSILENENLNLDEKFEVFELANKHFQKTFDFLVLKDPSTWFQLSHLGKELSRGQEWDLWNEVEQRQEQILKDKRFDHRSFGTYSKHNCGVPHCPYDGLMVHPKSPLAESHIHFDSDKNPYSGKQKALKRKADRKKRKQIIDRDEELD
;
A
#
# COMPACT_ATOMS: atom_id res chain seq x y z
N MET A 1 14.36 11.39 -26.33
CA MET A 1 13.25 12.37 -26.44
C MET A 1 12.64 12.56 -25.06
N LYS A 2 11.77 13.56 -24.89
CA LYS A 2 10.95 13.75 -23.69
C LYS A 2 9.48 13.88 -24.08
N ILE A 3 8.59 13.45 -23.21
CA ILE A 3 7.14 13.53 -23.36
C ILE A 3 6.66 14.94 -22.99
N ASN A 4 7.19 15.52 -21.90
CA ASN A 4 6.86 16.86 -21.38
C ASN A 4 5.36 17.10 -21.12
N ARG A 5 4.57 16.05 -20.92
CA ARG A 5 3.14 16.08 -20.60
C ARG A 5 2.79 14.95 -19.64
N THR A 6 1.76 15.15 -18.82
CA THR A 6 1.26 14.11 -17.92
C THR A 6 0.38 13.13 -18.68
N PHE A 7 0.55 11.84 -18.42
CA PHE A 7 -0.19 10.77 -19.10
C PHE A 7 -1.71 10.89 -18.94
N ASN A 8 -2.20 11.47 -17.84
CA ASN A 8 -3.64 11.64 -17.60
C ASN A 8 -4.33 12.63 -18.55
N THR A 9 -3.56 13.32 -19.41
CA THR A 9 -4.08 14.20 -20.47
C THR A 9 -4.10 13.53 -21.84
N PHE A 10 -3.70 12.26 -21.94
CA PHE A 10 -3.56 11.57 -23.20
C PHE A 10 -4.89 11.03 -23.69
N SER A 11 -5.08 11.07 -25.00
CA SER A 11 -6.03 10.23 -25.72
C SER A 11 -5.55 8.77 -25.73
N LYS A 12 -6.48 7.85 -26.03
CA LYS A 12 -6.14 6.44 -26.26
C LYS A 12 -5.02 6.28 -27.29
N THR A 13 -5.10 6.98 -28.43
CA THR A 13 -4.11 6.89 -29.51
C THR A 13 -2.71 7.26 -29.03
N GLU A 14 -2.57 8.31 -28.23
CA GLU A 14 -1.28 8.71 -27.65
C GLU A 14 -0.68 7.62 -26.76
N TYR A 15 -1.49 6.92 -25.96
CA TYR A 15 -1.01 5.76 -25.20
C TYR A 15 -0.53 4.63 -26.11
N LEU A 16 -1.29 4.31 -27.17
CA LEU A 16 -0.95 3.24 -28.13
C LEU A 16 0.38 3.52 -28.85
N GLU A 17 0.69 4.79 -29.11
CA GLU A 17 1.95 5.20 -29.75
C GLU A 17 3.13 5.23 -28.78
N ILE A 18 2.93 5.79 -27.57
CA ILE A 18 4.03 6.08 -26.65
C ILE A 18 4.46 4.84 -25.85
N VAL A 19 3.54 3.97 -25.44
CA VAL A 19 3.85 2.81 -24.58
C VAL A 19 4.79 1.80 -25.27
N PRO A 20 4.57 1.38 -26.53
CA PRO A 20 5.50 0.48 -27.23
C PRO A 20 6.90 1.11 -27.39
N GLU A 21 6.94 2.43 -27.57
CA GLU A 21 8.14 3.21 -27.83
C GLU A 21 8.77 3.84 -26.56
N HIS A 22 8.34 3.40 -25.37
CA HIS A 22 8.72 3.99 -24.07
C HIS A 22 10.23 4.24 -23.90
N LYS A 23 11.09 3.38 -24.47
CA LYS A 23 12.56 3.51 -24.38
C LYS A 23 13.11 4.78 -25.05
N LYS A 24 12.35 5.39 -25.98
CA LYS A 24 12.73 6.65 -26.63
C LYS A 24 12.59 7.86 -25.70
N TYR A 25 11.85 7.73 -24.60
CA TYR A 25 11.47 8.82 -23.72
C TYR A 25 12.19 8.72 -22.37
N THR A 26 13.00 9.74 -22.05
CA THR A 26 13.81 9.73 -20.82
C THR A 26 13.00 10.02 -19.56
N ASP A 27 11.84 10.64 -19.71
CA ASP A 27 10.89 10.99 -18.66
C ASP A 27 9.69 10.01 -18.57
N PHE A 28 9.75 8.87 -19.27
CA PHE A 28 8.70 7.86 -19.17
C PHE A 28 8.66 7.23 -17.78
N ASN A 29 7.53 7.39 -17.09
CA ASN A 29 7.32 6.87 -15.75
C ASN A 29 6.19 5.83 -15.72
N THR A 30 6.54 4.56 -15.57
CA THR A 30 5.56 3.46 -15.55
C THR A 30 4.57 3.55 -14.40
N LEU A 31 4.95 4.10 -13.23
CA LEU A 31 4.00 4.31 -12.12
C LEU A 31 2.98 5.39 -12.51
N GLY A 32 3.45 6.47 -13.15
CA GLY A 32 2.59 7.54 -13.66
C GLY A 32 1.63 7.03 -14.73
N LEU A 33 2.07 6.10 -15.59
CA LEU A 33 1.23 5.44 -16.61
C LEU A 33 0.07 4.67 -15.97
N TYR A 34 0.32 3.88 -14.93
CA TYR A 34 -0.77 3.11 -14.31
C TYR A 34 -1.77 4.00 -13.58
N ARG A 35 -1.29 4.99 -12.82
CA ARG A 35 -2.17 5.98 -12.17
C ARG A 35 -3.03 6.76 -13.16
N SER A 36 -2.43 7.15 -14.28
CA SER A 36 -3.14 7.94 -15.28
C SER A 36 -4.27 7.18 -15.96
N ILE A 37 -4.27 5.85 -16.01
CA ILE A 37 -5.44 5.08 -16.53
C ILE A 37 -6.67 5.36 -15.65
N LEU A 38 -6.48 5.47 -14.33
CA LEU A 38 -7.56 5.73 -13.38
C LEU A 38 -7.98 7.20 -13.42
N GLU A 39 -6.99 8.10 -13.36
CA GLU A 39 -7.15 9.56 -13.25
C GLU A 39 -7.58 10.25 -14.56
N ASN A 40 -7.49 9.59 -15.71
CA ASN A 40 -7.79 10.21 -17.01
C ASN A 40 -9.30 10.20 -17.30
N GLU A 41 -9.86 11.40 -17.41
CA GLU A 41 -11.27 11.65 -17.74
C GLU A 41 -11.57 11.56 -19.25
N ASN A 42 -10.55 11.62 -20.10
CA ASN A 42 -10.69 11.50 -21.56
C ASN A 42 -10.84 10.04 -22.03
N LEU A 43 -10.59 9.06 -21.15
CA LEU A 43 -10.77 7.65 -21.46
C LEU A 43 -12.11 7.15 -20.92
N ASN A 44 -12.90 6.53 -21.79
CA ASN A 44 -14.03 5.72 -21.34
C ASN A 44 -13.54 4.37 -20.76
N LEU A 45 -14.45 3.59 -20.19
CA LEU A 45 -14.09 2.33 -19.52
C LEU A 45 -13.40 1.32 -20.45
N ASP A 46 -13.89 1.14 -21.67
CA ASP A 46 -13.30 0.21 -22.64
C ASP A 46 -11.89 0.65 -23.04
N GLU A 47 -11.69 1.96 -23.23
CA GLU A 47 -10.37 2.51 -23.52
C GLU A 47 -9.41 2.36 -22.34
N LYS A 48 -9.90 2.48 -21.10
CA LYS A 48 -9.09 2.20 -19.90
C LYS A 48 -8.64 0.74 -19.87
N PHE A 49 -9.52 -0.22 -20.22
CA PHE A 49 -9.14 -1.63 -20.34
C PHE A 49 -8.06 -1.84 -21.41
N GLU A 50 -8.24 -1.28 -22.61
CA GLU A 50 -7.26 -1.44 -23.68
C GLU A 50 -5.88 -0.86 -23.32
N VAL A 51 -5.85 0.34 -22.72
CA VAL A 51 -4.60 0.95 -22.27
C VAL A 51 -3.98 0.14 -21.14
N PHE A 52 -4.78 -0.41 -20.23
CA PHE A 52 -4.30 -1.27 -19.16
C PHE A 52 -3.68 -2.58 -19.68
N GLU A 53 -4.33 -3.24 -20.64
CA GLU A 53 -3.81 -4.44 -21.30
C GLU A 53 -2.49 -4.15 -22.02
N LEU A 54 -2.41 -3.03 -22.74
CA LEU A 54 -1.18 -2.59 -23.39
C LEU A 54 -0.07 -2.34 -22.36
N ALA A 55 -0.39 -1.63 -21.27
CA ALA A 55 0.58 -1.37 -20.21
C ALA A 55 1.11 -2.69 -19.63
N ASN A 56 0.24 -3.65 -19.34
CA ASN A 56 0.63 -4.96 -18.82
C ASN A 56 1.45 -5.79 -19.81
N LYS A 57 1.12 -5.75 -21.10
CA LYS A 57 1.93 -6.38 -22.15
C LYS A 57 3.40 -5.93 -22.12
N HIS A 58 3.65 -4.67 -21.78
CA HIS A 58 5.00 -4.12 -21.74
C HIS A 58 5.64 -4.12 -20.33
N PHE A 59 4.83 -3.99 -19.28
CA PHE A 59 5.28 -3.68 -17.93
C PHE A 59 4.64 -4.54 -16.83
N GLN A 60 4.19 -5.75 -17.15
CA GLN A 60 3.58 -6.68 -16.17
C GLN A 60 4.36 -6.76 -14.85
N LYS A 61 5.69 -6.91 -14.90
CA LYS A 61 6.51 -7.00 -13.69
C LYS A 61 6.44 -5.74 -12.81
N THR A 62 6.27 -4.57 -13.43
CA THR A 62 6.08 -3.32 -12.70
C THR A 62 4.69 -3.27 -12.08
N PHE A 63 3.66 -3.71 -12.81
CA PHE A 63 2.31 -3.85 -12.27
C PHE A 63 2.26 -4.79 -11.08
N ASP A 64 2.87 -5.97 -11.19
CA ASP A 64 2.95 -6.95 -10.09
C ASP A 64 3.61 -6.34 -8.85
N PHE A 65 4.56 -5.42 -9.03
CA PHE A 65 5.25 -4.74 -7.94
C PHE A 65 4.50 -3.51 -7.40
N LEU A 66 3.47 -3.02 -8.08
CA LEU A 66 2.65 -1.91 -7.59
C LEU A 66 1.96 -2.27 -6.30
N VAL A 67 1.61 -3.54 -6.06
CA VAL A 67 0.99 -3.95 -4.80
C VAL A 67 1.83 -3.55 -3.57
N LEU A 68 3.15 -3.44 -3.70
CA LEU A 68 4.03 -2.91 -2.64
C LEU A 68 4.22 -1.39 -2.69
N LYS A 69 4.32 -0.79 -3.88
CA LYS A 69 4.64 0.64 -4.03
C LYS A 69 3.43 1.56 -3.95
N ASP A 70 2.30 1.11 -4.48
CA ASP A 70 1.06 1.83 -4.61
C ASP A 70 -0.12 0.83 -4.64
N PRO A 71 -0.46 0.26 -3.48
CA PRO A 71 -1.48 -0.78 -3.37
C PRO A 71 -2.86 -0.31 -3.83
N SER A 72 -3.19 0.98 -3.65
CA SER A 72 -4.48 1.54 -4.08
C SER A 72 -4.60 1.54 -5.60
N THR A 73 -3.58 2.01 -6.32
CA THR A 73 -3.56 1.95 -7.79
C THR A 73 -3.65 0.52 -8.30
N TRP A 74 -2.87 -0.40 -7.69
CA TRP A 74 -2.92 -1.81 -8.05
C TRP A 74 -4.33 -2.40 -7.85
N PHE A 75 -4.94 -2.12 -6.70
CA PHE A 75 -6.27 -2.62 -6.35
C PHE A 75 -7.34 -2.13 -7.34
N GLN A 76 -7.37 -0.83 -7.61
CA GLN A 76 -8.35 -0.21 -8.50
C GLN A 76 -8.23 -0.72 -9.94
N LEU A 77 -7.00 -0.93 -10.44
CA LEU A 77 -6.77 -1.50 -11.77
C LEU A 77 -7.13 -2.99 -11.85
N SER A 78 -6.79 -3.78 -10.83
CA SER A 78 -7.16 -5.20 -10.75
C SER A 78 -8.67 -5.42 -10.72
N HIS A 79 -9.42 -4.41 -10.29
CA HIS A 79 -10.88 -4.40 -10.20
C HIS A 79 -11.52 -3.35 -11.10
N LEU A 80 -10.82 -2.94 -12.17
CA LEU A 80 -11.28 -1.91 -13.08
C LEU A 80 -12.69 -2.24 -13.61
N GLY A 81 -13.58 -1.24 -13.60
CA GLY A 81 -14.97 -1.39 -14.06
C GLY A 81 -15.91 -2.14 -13.11
N LYS A 82 -15.43 -2.61 -11.95
CA LYS A 82 -16.29 -3.24 -10.94
C LYS A 82 -16.79 -2.19 -9.94
N GLU A 83 -18.10 -2.14 -9.74
CA GLU A 83 -18.68 -1.45 -8.59
C GLU A 83 -18.58 -2.38 -7.37
N LEU A 84 -17.78 -1.96 -6.38
CA LEU A 84 -17.57 -2.70 -5.15
C LEU A 84 -18.29 -2.00 -4.00
N SER A 85 -19.02 -2.76 -3.20
CA SER A 85 -19.45 -2.26 -1.89
C SER A 85 -18.27 -2.21 -0.93
N ARG A 86 -18.37 -1.38 0.11
CA ARG A 86 -17.33 -1.26 1.15
C ARG A 86 -16.95 -2.60 1.80
N GLY A 87 -17.90 -3.52 1.94
CA GLY A 87 -17.62 -4.86 2.46
C GLY A 87 -16.77 -5.69 1.49
N GLN A 88 -17.09 -5.65 0.20
CA GLN A 88 -16.29 -6.31 -0.83
C GLN A 88 -14.89 -5.68 -0.96
N GLU A 89 -14.78 -4.36 -0.85
CA GLU A 89 -13.48 -3.68 -0.83
C GLU A 89 -12.61 -4.19 0.30
N TRP A 90 -13.17 -4.35 1.51
CA TRP A 90 -12.44 -4.87 2.66
C TRP A 90 -11.98 -6.31 2.43
N ASP A 91 -12.87 -7.18 1.96
CA ASP A 91 -12.54 -8.58 1.69
C ASP A 91 -11.45 -8.71 0.63
N LEU A 92 -11.52 -7.89 -0.42
CA LEU A 92 -10.54 -7.86 -1.51
C LEU A 92 -9.23 -7.17 -1.09
N TRP A 93 -9.23 -6.30 -0.08
CA TRP A 93 -8.00 -5.71 0.44
C TRP A 93 -7.10 -6.76 1.11
N ASN A 94 -7.68 -7.85 1.63
CA ASN A 94 -6.89 -9.00 2.10
C ASN A 94 -6.04 -9.61 0.97
N GLU A 95 -6.46 -9.50 -0.30
CA GLU A 95 -5.65 -9.95 -1.44
C GLU A 95 -4.38 -9.10 -1.58
N VAL A 96 -4.48 -7.80 -1.35
CA VAL A 96 -3.33 -6.89 -1.34
C VAL A 96 -2.33 -7.34 -0.29
N GLU A 97 -2.79 -7.55 0.95
CA GLU A 97 -1.91 -7.99 2.06
C GLU A 97 -1.24 -9.33 1.76
N GLN A 98 -2.00 -10.33 1.29
CA GLN A 98 -1.46 -11.65 0.92
C GLN A 98 -0.41 -11.56 -0.19
N ARG A 99 -0.66 -10.76 -1.22
CA ARG A 99 0.30 -10.55 -2.31
C ARG A 99 1.55 -9.81 -1.84
N GLN A 100 1.39 -8.82 -0.97
CA GLN A 100 2.53 -8.13 -0.36
C GLN A 100 3.39 -9.11 0.43
N GLU A 101 2.79 -9.94 1.30
CA GLU A 101 3.53 -10.94 2.08
C GLU A 101 4.29 -11.91 1.17
N GLN A 102 3.60 -12.42 0.13
CA GLN A 102 4.18 -13.35 -0.83
C GLN A 102 5.36 -12.73 -1.58
N ILE A 103 5.24 -11.50 -2.11
CA ILE A 103 6.33 -10.83 -2.83
C ILE A 103 7.52 -10.56 -1.90
N LEU A 104 7.28 -10.08 -0.68
CA LEU A 104 8.37 -9.83 0.27
C LEU A 104 9.12 -11.12 0.59
N LYS A 105 8.41 -12.23 0.78
CA LYS A 105 9.00 -13.55 1.02
C LYS A 105 9.79 -14.07 -0.19
N ASP A 106 9.21 -14.00 -1.38
CA ASP A 106 9.82 -14.52 -2.61
C ASP A 106 11.07 -13.72 -3.01
N LYS A 107 11.01 -12.40 -2.87
CA LYS A 107 12.12 -11.49 -3.15
C LYS A 107 13.10 -11.37 -1.98
N ARG A 108 12.78 -11.96 -0.82
CA ARG A 108 13.57 -11.90 0.41
C ARG A 108 13.85 -10.46 0.85
N PHE A 109 12.83 -9.62 0.81
CA PHE A 109 12.93 -8.26 1.32
C PHE A 109 12.66 -8.24 2.82
N ASP A 110 13.65 -7.76 3.57
CA ASP A 110 13.56 -7.63 5.03
C ASP A 110 12.96 -6.29 5.48
N HIS A 111 12.84 -5.31 4.57
CA HIS A 111 12.24 -4.00 4.84
C HIS A 111 10.84 -3.88 4.23
N ARG A 112 10.05 -2.94 4.73
CA ARG A 112 8.66 -2.70 4.29
C ARG A 112 8.38 -1.27 3.83
N SER A 113 9.42 -0.46 3.76
CA SER A 113 9.36 0.94 3.34
C SER A 113 9.30 1.04 1.81
N PHE A 114 8.12 0.79 1.23
CA PHE A 114 7.89 0.90 -0.21
C PHE A 114 6.90 2.00 -0.55
N GLY A 115 7.25 2.85 -1.53
CA GLY A 115 6.33 3.81 -2.15
C GLY A 115 5.47 4.59 -1.15
N THR A 116 4.15 4.36 -1.17
CA THR A 116 3.18 5.00 -0.26
C THR A 116 3.53 4.79 1.23
N TYR A 117 4.06 3.63 1.61
CA TYR A 117 4.47 3.34 3.00
C TYR A 117 5.75 4.07 3.45
N SER A 118 6.40 4.77 2.54
CA SER A 118 7.59 5.59 2.81
C SER A 118 7.32 7.08 2.62
N LYS A 119 6.06 7.49 2.46
CA LYS A 119 5.67 8.88 2.21
C LYS A 119 4.59 9.32 3.18
N HIS A 120 4.67 10.56 3.62
CA HIS A 120 3.55 11.20 4.27
C HIS A 120 2.53 11.58 3.20
N ASN A 121 1.32 11.05 3.32
CA ASN A 121 0.18 11.40 2.50
C ASN A 121 -1.08 11.25 3.36
N CYS A 122 -1.33 12.27 4.19
CA CYS A 122 -2.42 12.26 5.16
C CYS A 122 -3.77 12.70 4.57
N GLY A 123 -3.81 13.03 3.27
CA GLY A 123 -5.03 13.49 2.58
C GLY A 123 -5.55 14.86 3.03
N VAL A 124 -4.85 15.56 3.92
CA VAL A 124 -5.23 16.92 4.36
C VAL A 124 -4.82 17.93 3.28
N PRO A 125 -5.77 18.72 2.74
CA PRO A 125 -5.45 19.75 1.76
C PRO A 125 -4.39 20.72 2.30
N HIS A 126 -3.39 21.03 1.48
CA HIS A 126 -2.28 21.94 1.82
C HIS A 126 -1.42 21.51 3.03
N CYS A 127 -1.37 20.21 3.36
CA CYS A 127 -0.40 19.73 4.34
C CYS A 127 1.04 20.03 3.86
N PRO A 128 1.88 20.73 4.66
CA PRO A 128 3.24 21.07 4.27
C PRO A 128 4.18 19.85 4.20
N TYR A 129 3.76 18.72 4.76
CA TYR A 129 4.51 17.47 4.76
C TYR A 129 4.07 16.52 3.65
N ASP A 130 3.08 16.87 2.84
CA ASP A 130 2.57 15.97 1.81
C ASP A 130 3.67 15.63 0.78
N GLY A 131 3.81 14.33 0.49
CA GLY A 131 4.89 13.80 -0.34
C GLY A 131 6.27 13.70 0.32
N LEU A 132 6.43 14.13 1.57
CA LEU A 132 7.68 14.00 2.33
C LEU A 132 8.03 12.52 2.51
N MET A 133 9.28 12.14 2.23
CA MET A 133 9.76 10.79 2.52
C MET A 133 9.88 10.60 4.04
N VAL A 134 9.17 9.62 4.58
CA VAL A 134 9.12 9.33 6.02
C VAL A 134 9.64 7.94 6.32
N HIS A 135 10.39 7.83 7.40
CA HIS A 135 10.77 6.53 7.95
C HIS A 135 9.52 5.86 8.57
N PRO A 136 9.33 4.52 8.46
CA PRO A 136 8.13 3.87 9.00
C PRO A 136 7.92 4.12 10.49
N LYS A 137 8.98 4.22 11.30
CA LYS A 137 8.82 4.50 12.74
C LYS A 137 8.61 6.00 13.07
N SER A 138 8.48 6.85 12.06
CA SER A 138 8.23 8.29 12.24
C SER A 138 6.79 8.52 12.72
N PRO A 139 6.54 9.54 13.56
CA PRO A 139 5.18 9.99 13.86
C PRO A 139 4.43 10.56 12.65
N LEU A 140 5.14 10.88 11.55
CA LEU A 140 4.56 11.35 10.29
C LEU A 140 4.20 10.20 9.32
N ALA A 141 4.41 8.95 9.73
CA ALA A 141 4.07 7.80 8.90
C ALA A 141 2.56 7.51 8.99
N GLU A 142 1.87 7.58 7.85
CA GLU A 142 0.42 7.40 7.76
C GLU A 142 -0.01 5.94 7.64
N SER A 143 0.87 5.07 7.13
CA SER A 143 0.56 3.65 6.91
C SER A 143 1.81 2.77 6.90
N HIS A 144 1.60 1.48 7.17
CA HIS A 144 2.68 0.49 7.31
C HIS A 144 2.19 -0.86 6.81
N ILE A 145 3.06 -1.63 6.16
CA ILE A 145 2.79 -3.04 5.87
C ILE A 145 2.98 -3.85 7.15
N HIS A 146 1.93 -4.51 7.61
CA HIS A 146 1.96 -5.50 8.69
C HIS A 146 1.25 -6.78 8.24
N PHE A 147 1.62 -7.91 8.84
CA PHE A 147 0.98 -9.20 8.59
C PHE A 147 0.58 -9.85 9.91
N ASP A 148 -0.45 -10.70 9.88
CA ASP A 148 -0.86 -11.49 11.06
C ASP A 148 0.25 -12.44 11.54
N SER A 149 1.17 -12.81 10.64
CA SER A 149 2.36 -13.61 10.94
C SER A 149 3.42 -12.83 11.74
N ASP A 150 3.28 -11.51 11.88
CA ASP A 150 4.23 -10.68 12.60
C ASP A 150 4.24 -10.96 14.11
N LYS A 151 5.44 -10.92 14.69
CA LYS A 151 5.57 -11.01 16.15
C LYS A 151 4.95 -9.77 16.79
N ASN A 152 3.91 -9.97 17.58
CA ASN A 152 3.30 -8.90 18.37
C ASN A 152 4.34 -8.27 19.33
N PRO A 153 4.74 -7.00 19.12
CA PRO A 153 5.78 -6.35 19.93
C PRO A 153 5.33 -6.08 21.36
N TYR A 154 4.01 -6.01 21.60
CA TYR A 154 3.42 -5.76 22.91
C TYR A 154 3.23 -7.03 23.74
N SER A 155 3.40 -8.21 23.16
CA SER A 155 3.21 -9.49 23.85
C SER A 155 4.07 -9.61 25.11
N GLY A 156 5.32 -9.13 25.07
CA GLY A 156 6.22 -9.08 26.23
C GLY A 156 5.72 -8.14 27.33
N LYS A 157 5.31 -6.92 26.95
CA LYS A 157 4.76 -5.91 27.88
C LYS A 157 3.47 -6.40 28.52
N GLN A 158 2.56 -6.98 27.74
CA GLN A 158 1.31 -7.55 28.24
C GLN A 158 1.56 -8.70 29.22
N LYS A 159 2.50 -9.61 28.91
CA LYS A 159 2.92 -10.68 29.84
C LYS A 159 3.49 -10.11 31.14
N ALA A 160 4.32 -9.07 31.06
CA ALA A 160 4.89 -8.41 32.23
C ALA A 160 3.82 -7.72 33.10
N LEU A 161 2.88 -7.01 32.48
CA LEU A 161 1.74 -6.37 33.17
C LEU A 161 0.86 -7.41 33.86
N LYS A 162 0.54 -8.52 33.17
CA LYS A 162 -0.22 -9.65 33.75
C LYS A 162 0.50 -10.22 34.97
N ARG A 163 1.80 -10.53 34.87
CA ARG A 163 2.60 -11.02 36.01
C ARG A 163 2.63 -10.02 37.17
N LYS A 164 2.71 -8.72 36.89
CA LYS A 164 2.68 -7.67 37.94
C LYS A 164 1.32 -7.66 38.65
N ALA A 165 0.22 -7.75 37.91
CA ALA A 165 -1.13 -7.83 38.47
C ALA A 165 -1.32 -9.11 39.31
N ASP A 166 -0.86 -10.26 38.81
CA ASP A 166 -0.94 -11.54 39.51
C ASP A 166 -0.17 -11.52 40.84
N ARG A 167 1.04 -10.92 40.86
CA ARG A 167 1.80 -10.73 42.10
C ARG A 167 1.07 -9.86 43.11
N LYS A 168 0.47 -8.75 42.65
CA LYS A 168 -0.31 -7.85 43.53
C LYS A 168 -1.53 -8.57 44.12
N LYS A 169 -2.26 -9.34 43.30
CA LYS A 169 -3.40 -10.14 43.77
C LYS A 169 -2.99 -11.19 44.81
N ARG A 170 -1.90 -11.93 44.56
CA ARG A 170 -1.40 -12.92 45.53
C ARG A 170 -1.03 -12.27 46.86
N LYS A 171 -0.34 -11.13 46.82
CA LYS A 171 0.01 -10.39 48.03
C LYS A 171 -1.24 -9.96 48.81
N GLN A 172 -2.25 -9.41 48.12
CA GLN A 172 -3.51 -9.03 48.77
C GLN A 172 -4.26 -10.20 49.40
N ILE A 173 -4.18 -11.41 48.83
CA ILE A 173 -4.78 -12.61 49.43
C ILE A 173 -4.02 -12.98 50.71
N ILE A 174 -2.69 -13.01 50.66
CA ILE A 174 -1.86 -13.31 51.84
C ILE A 174 -2.12 -12.29 52.96
N ASP A 175 -2.02 -11.00 52.65
CA ASP A 175 -2.22 -9.92 53.63
C ASP A 175 -3.62 -10.02 54.28
N ARG A 176 -4.67 -10.37 53.50
CA ARG A 176 -6.03 -10.54 54.01
C ARG A 176 -6.18 -11.80 54.87
N ASP A 177 -5.57 -12.90 54.47
CA ASP A 177 -5.65 -14.15 55.21
C ASP A 177 -4.85 -14.05 56.53
N GLU A 178 -3.75 -13.29 56.56
CA GLU A 178 -3.01 -12.92 57.79
C GLU A 178 -3.77 -11.97 58.73
N GLU A 179 -4.69 -11.15 58.22
CA GLU A 179 -5.58 -10.29 59.04
C GLU A 179 -6.77 -11.04 59.66
N LEU A 180 -7.03 -12.28 59.24
CA LEU A 180 -8.15 -13.11 59.69
C LEU A 180 -7.77 -14.18 60.73
N ASP A 181 -6.46 -14.40 60.94
CA ASP A 181 -5.86 -15.25 62.00
C ASP A 181 -5.52 -14.43 63.27
#